data_AF-A0A7W7Z7T0-F1
#
_entry.id   AF-A0A7W7Z7T0-F1
#
_cell.length_a   1.000
_cell.length_b   1.000
_cell.length_c   1.000
_cell.angle_alpha   90.00
_cell.angle_beta   90.00
_cell.angle_gamma   90.00
#
_symmetry.space_group_name_H-M   'P 1'
#
loop_
_entity.id
_entity.type
_entity.pdbx_description
1 polymer ?
#
loop_
_entity_poly.entity_id
_entity_poly.type
_entity_poly.pdbx_seq_one_letter_code
_entity_poly.pdbx_strand_id
1 'polypeptide(L)'
;MATITKLKSGSWSVQVRRKGKYVNETFLRRKDAEEWGIDIERRIDRQEPATTRKSRNALLFGDLIALHRRDLIEVGKTIRRSKSASLIFLDENLGHLRLSELDRDRLIKFGKERALEGAGPVTIGIHLGYIKTILSHAAAVHGVIVSTEPINLARIALGRLGLVGKGNERDRRPTQDELDRIISELEGNARQKIPVGRIVRFAVATAMRQDEIAQIEWRDFDANSRMLVVRDRKDPRKKKGNDQRIPLLESSVKIPDTRRFRRIASIR
;
A
#
# COMPACT_ATOMS: atom_id res chain seq x y z
N MET A 1 10.16 -42.16 7.72
CA MET A 1 9.10 -42.60 6.80
C MET A 1 7.77 -42.30 7.44
N ALA A 2 6.86 -41.67 6.69
CA ALA A 2 5.52 -41.35 7.15
C ALA A 2 4.74 -42.65 7.44
N THR A 3 4.10 -42.73 8.61
CA THR A 3 3.22 -43.85 8.97
C THR A 3 1.81 -43.54 8.50
N ILE A 4 1.23 -44.42 7.67
CA ILE A 4 -0.13 -44.26 7.12
C ILE A 4 -1.03 -45.35 7.70
N THR A 5 -2.13 -44.95 8.32
CA THR A 5 -3.07 -45.87 9.00
C THR A 5 -4.49 -45.58 8.55
N LYS A 6 -5.26 -46.63 8.20
CA LYS A 6 -6.69 -46.49 7.89
C LYS A 6 -7.49 -46.41 9.19
N LEU A 7 -8.28 -45.35 9.34
CA LEU A 7 -9.15 -45.14 10.50
C LEU A 7 -10.47 -45.91 10.34
N LYS A 8 -11.15 -46.16 11.46
CA LYS A 8 -12.49 -46.80 11.49
C LYS A 8 -13.54 -46.00 10.69
N SER A 9 -13.33 -44.71 10.49
CA SER A 9 -14.16 -43.82 9.68
C SER A 9 -13.97 -43.96 8.16
N GLY A 10 -13.06 -44.83 7.71
CA GLY A 10 -12.72 -44.99 6.28
C GLY A 10 -11.70 -43.97 5.75
N SER A 11 -11.35 -42.95 6.54
CA SER A 11 -10.28 -42.00 6.22
C SER A 11 -8.89 -42.57 6.52
N TRP A 12 -7.85 -41.97 5.95
CA TRP A 12 -6.44 -42.34 6.09
C TRP A 12 -5.72 -41.31 6.96
N SER A 13 -5.19 -41.70 8.11
CA SER A 13 -4.34 -40.87 8.95
C SER A 13 -2.87 -41.03 8.54
N VAL A 14 -2.15 -39.92 8.40
CA VAL A 14 -0.72 -39.88 8.12
C VAL A 14 -0.03 -39.22 9.30
N GLN A 15 1.03 -39.87 9.80
CA GLN A 15 1.85 -39.38 10.88
C GLN A 15 3.31 -39.30 10.42
N VAL A 16 3.91 -38.11 10.48
CA VAL A 16 5.31 -37.89 10.15
C VAL A 16 6.08 -37.55 11.42
N ARG A 17 7.05 -38.40 11.77
CA ARG A 17 8.01 -38.19 12.87
C ARG A 17 9.41 -38.14 12.28
N ARG A 18 10.04 -36.96 12.25
CA ARG A 18 11.37 -36.79 11.64
C ARG A 18 12.10 -35.58 12.21
N LYS A 19 13.40 -35.72 12.51
CA LYS A 19 14.27 -34.66 13.09
C LYS A 19 13.63 -33.91 14.28
N GLY A 20 13.02 -34.65 15.22
CA GLY A 20 12.36 -34.07 16.40
C GLY A 20 11.01 -33.37 16.14
N LYS A 21 10.54 -33.30 14.89
CA LYS A 21 9.24 -32.72 14.52
C LYS A 21 8.19 -33.82 14.36
N TYR A 22 6.98 -33.55 14.85
CA TYR A 22 5.80 -34.42 14.73
C TYR A 22 4.66 -33.67 14.05
N VAL A 23 4.14 -34.24 12.95
CA VAL A 23 3.01 -33.69 12.20
C VAL A 23 2.03 -34.83 11.91
N ASN A 24 0.74 -34.60 12.10
CA ASN A 24 -0.30 -35.56 11.73
C ASN A 24 -1.39 -34.89 10.88
N GLU A 25 -2.02 -35.68 10.01
CA GLU A 25 -3.14 -35.22 9.18
C GLU A 25 -3.99 -36.41 8.72
N THR A 26 -5.22 -36.14 8.27
CA THR A 26 -6.16 -37.17 7.79
C THR A 26 -6.67 -36.84 6.39
N PHE A 27 -6.79 -37.86 5.53
CA PHE A 27 -7.19 -37.76 4.12
C PHE A 27 -8.30 -38.76 3.78
N LEU A 28 -9.15 -38.42 2.82
CA LEU A 28 -10.19 -39.34 2.33
C LEU A 28 -9.60 -40.42 1.40
N ARG A 29 -8.59 -40.05 0.60
CA ARG A 29 -7.93 -40.94 -0.35
C ARG A 29 -6.54 -41.32 0.15
N ARG A 30 -6.17 -42.59 -0.04
CA ARG A 30 -4.85 -43.12 0.33
C ARG A 30 -3.72 -42.43 -0.44
N LYS A 31 -3.93 -42.18 -1.73
CA LYS A 31 -2.94 -41.55 -2.61
C LYS A 31 -2.57 -40.14 -2.11
N ASP A 32 -3.56 -39.33 -1.77
CA ASP A 32 -3.34 -37.98 -1.21
C ASP A 32 -2.57 -38.03 0.12
N ALA A 33 -2.82 -39.06 0.94
CA ALA A 33 -2.10 -39.31 2.18
C ALA A 33 -0.62 -39.66 1.94
N GLU A 34 -0.34 -40.51 0.95
CA GLU A 34 1.03 -40.88 0.55
C GLU A 34 1.80 -39.69 -0.01
N GLU A 35 1.22 -38.94 -0.95
CA GLU A 35 1.84 -37.74 -1.54
C GLU A 35 2.12 -36.67 -0.48
N TRP A 36 1.19 -36.44 0.45
CA TRP A 36 1.38 -35.49 1.54
C TRP A 36 2.47 -35.93 2.53
N GLY A 37 2.54 -37.22 2.86
CA GLY A 37 3.58 -37.77 3.72
C GLY A 37 4.97 -37.50 3.14
N ILE A 38 5.17 -37.75 1.84
CA ILE A 38 6.43 -37.51 1.14
C ILE A 38 6.78 -36.02 1.09
N ASP A 39 5.80 -35.15 0.80
CA ASP A 39 6.01 -33.69 0.76
C ASP A 39 6.45 -33.15 2.14
N ILE A 40 5.78 -33.55 3.22
CA ILE A 40 6.14 -33.12 4.58
C ILE A 40 7.52 -33.64 4.99
N GLU A 41 7.86 -34.88 4.65
CA GLU A 41 9.20 -35.41 4.89
C GLU A 41 10.29 -34.59 4.17
N ARG A 42 10.06 -34.25 2.89
CA ARG A 42 10.99 -33.40 2.12
C ARG A 42 11.14 -32.01 2.73
N ARG A 43 10.06 -31.40 3.21
CA ARG A 43 10.09 -30.09 3.86
C ARG A 43 10.88 -30.13 5.18
N ILE A 44 10.65 -31.15 6.01
CA ILE A 44 11.42 -31.34 7.25
C ILE A 44 12.90 -31.54 6.94
N ASP A 45 13.22 -32.30 5.88
CA ASP A 45 14.61 -32.51 5.48
C ASP A 45 15.30 -31.22 5.04
N ARG A 46 14.58 -30.35 4.32
CA ARG A 46 15.01 -29.01 3.87
C ARG A 46 14.96 -27.91 4.92
N GLN A 47 14.62 -28.25 6.18
CA GLN A 47 14.39 -27.30 7.27
C GLN A 47 13.26 -26.29 7.04
N GLU A 48 12.36 -26.55 6.08
CA GLU A 48 11.18 -25.73 5.85
C GLU A 48 10.15 -25.92 6.99
N PRO A 49 9.26 -24.94 7.26
CA PRO A 49 8.22 -25.07 8.28
C PRO A 49 7.28 -26.25 7.94
N ALA A 50 7.23 -27.23 8.83
CA ALA A 50 6.33 -28.37 8.71
C ALA A 50 4.97 -28.00 9.31
N THR A 51 4.14 -27.25 8.58
CA THR A 51 2.82 -26.81 9.04
C THR A 51 1.70 -27.77 8.60
N THR A 52 0.88 -28.19 9.57
CA THR A 52 -0.38 -28.92 9.35
C THR A 52 -1.38 -28.08 8.54
N ARG A 53 -2.34 -28.73 7.85
CA ARG A 53 -3.48 -28.01 7.23
C ARG A 53 -4.29 -27.24 8.28
N LYS A 54 -4.38 -27.75 9.51
CA LYS A 54 -5.05 -27.06 10.63
C LYS A 54 -4.43 -25.70 10.98
N SER A 55 -3.10 -25.55 10.87
CA SER A 55 -2.42 -24.26 11.03
C SER A 55 -2.61 -23.33 9.82
N ARG A 56 -2.71 -23.89 8.60
CA ARG A 56 -3.02 -23.14 7.37
C ARG A 56 -4.43 -22.52 7.34
N ASN A 57 -5.41 -23.19 7.96
CA ASN A 57 -6.82 -22.79 7.92
C ASN A 57 -7.23 -21.83 9.04
N ALA A 58 -6.39 -21.63 10.06
CA ALA A 58 -6.76 -20.87 11.25
C ALA A 58 -6.37 -19.38 11.20
N LEU A 59 -5.57 -18.95 10.22
CA LEU A 59 -5.15 -17.56 10.09
C LEU A 59 -6.16 -16.76 9.28
N LEU A 60 -6.58 -15.64 9.84
CA LEU A 60 -7.38 -14.64 9.16
C LEU A 60 -6.48 -13.67 8.40
N PHE A 61 -7.01 -13.02 7.37
CA PHE A 61 -6.26 -12.00 6.65
C PHE A 61 -5.94 -10.79 7.55
N GLY A 62 -6.83 -10.46 8.49
CA GLY A 62 -6.62 -9.40 9.48
C GLY A 62 -5.41 -9.67 10.37
N ASP A 63 -5.16 -10.93 10.73
CA ASP A 63 -3.97 -11.32 11.48
C ASP A 63 -2.69 -11.01 10.71
N LEU A 64 -2.70 -11.24 9.39
CA LEU A 64 -1.55 -10.92 8.53
C LEU A 64 -1.36 -9.41 8.35
N ILE A 65 -2.45 -8.63 8.31
CA ILE A 65 -2.38 -7.17 8.31
C ILE A 65 -1.74 -6.67 9.61
N ALA A 66 -2.20 -7.18 10.76
CA ALA A 66 -1.67 -6.82 12.07
C ALA A 66 -0.18 -7.18 12.20
N LEU A 67 0.19 -8.38 11.74
CA LEU A 67 1.57 -8.84 11.68
C LEU A 67 2.43 -7.93 10.80
N HIS A 68 1.96 -7.61 9.59
CA HIS A 68 2.67 -6.69 8.69
C HIS A 68 2.86 -5.29 9.29
N ARG A 69 1.89 -4.80 10.06
CA ARG A 69 2.00 -3.50 10.74
C ARG A 69 3.04 -3.56 11.86
N ARG A 70 3.02 -4.62 12.68
CA ARG A 70 3.95 -4.82 13.80
C ARG A 70 5.39 -4.81 13.32
N ASP A 71 5.71 -5.62 12.31
CA ASP A 71 7.09 -5.76 11.83
C ASP A 71 7.63 -4.47 11.23
N LEU A 72 6.78 -3.68 10.55
CA LEU A 72 7.17 -2.37 10.05
C LEU A 72 7.51 -1.41 11.19
N ILE A 73 6.73 -1.43 12.28
CA ILE A 73 6.98 -0.60 13.46
C ILE A 73 8.27 -1.02 14.16
N GLU A 74 8.51 -2.33 14.30
CA GLU A 74 9.69 -2.89 14.95
C GLU A 74 11.00 -2.43 14.29
N VAL A 75 11.04 -2.37 12.96
CA VAL A 75 12.20 -1.86 12.21
C VAL A 75 12.19 -0.33 12.02
N GLY A 76 11.36 0.39 12.77
CA GLY A 76 11.29 1.85 12.76
C GLY A 76 10.68 2.47 11.49
N LYS A 77 9.97 1.70 10.65
CA LYS A 77 9.31 2.22 9.44
C LYS A 77 7.99 2.89 9.79
N THR A 78 7.87 4.17 9.45
CA THR A 78 6.62 4.92 9.59
C THR A 78 5.61 4.53 8.49
N ILE A 79 4.44 4.04 8.89
CA ILE A 79 3.31 3.80 7.98
C ILE A 79 2.61 5.14 7.71
N ARG A 80 2.76 5.69 6.51
CA ARG A 80 2.13 6.96 6.12
C ARG A 80 0.62 6.82 5.95
N ARG A 81 -0.09 7.97 6.02
CA ARG A 81 -1.56 8.09 5.94
C ARG A 81 -2.19 7.22 4.87
N SER A 82 -1.74 7.30 3.61
CA SER A 82 -2.34 6.55 2.51
C SER A 82 -2.26 5.03 2.69
N LYS A 83 -1.10 4.51 3.11
CA LYS A 83 -0.94 3.08 3.39
C LYS A 83 -1.78 2.67 4.59
N SER A 84 -1.78 3.47 5.66
CA SER A 84 -2.57 3.21 6.86
C SER A 84 -4.06 3.10 6.53
N ALA A 85 -4.60 4.06 5.78
CA ALA A 85 -6.00 4.05 5.35
C ALA A 85 -6.35 2.81 4.52
N SER A 86 -5.50 2.42 3.56
CA SER A 86 -5.72 1.20 2.79
C SER A 86 -5.65 -0.07 3.64
N LEU A 87 -4.75 -0.14 4.62
CA LEU A 87 -4.66 -1.31 5.52
C LEU A 87 -5.90 -1.43 6.42
N ILE A 88 -6.38 -0.30 6.99
CA ILE A 88 -7.62 -0.28 7.78
C ILE A 88 -8.81 -0.70 6.93
N PHE A 89 -8.95 -0.12 5.74
CA PHE A 89 -10.01 -0.47 4.80
C PHE A 89 -10.01 -1.96 4.44
N LEU A 90 -8.83 -2.52 4.14
CA LEU A 90 -8.70 -3.95 3.81
C LEU A 90 -9.02 -4.85 5.00
N ASP A 91 -8.68 -4.45 6.21
CA ASP A 91 -8.99 -5.19 7.44
C ASP A 91 -10.51 -5.22 7.69
N GLU A 92 -11.18 -4.07 7.58
CA GLU A 92 -12.64 -3.97 7.72
C GLU A 92 -13.40 -4.82 6.67
N ASN A 93 -12.90 -4.85 5.43
CA ASN A 93 -13.61 -5.49 4.31
C ASN A 93 -13.26 -6.97 4.09
N LEU A 94 -12.01 -7.36 4.36
CA LEU A 94 -11.48 -8.68 4.06
C LEU A 94 -10.77 -9.34 5.26
N GLY A 95 -10.56 -8.61 6.35
CA GLY A 95 -9.78 -9.09 7.50
C GLY A 95 -10.40 -10.32 8.17
N HIS A 96 -11.73 -10.45 8.15
CA HIS A 96 -12.47 -11.59 8.70
C HIS A 96 -12.36 -12.88 7.86
N LEU A 97 -11.81 -12.81 6.65
CA LEU A 97 -11.68 -13.97 5.76
C LEU A 97 -10.48 -14.82 6.14
N ARG A 98 -10.64 -16.14 6.07
CA ARG A 98 -9.53 -17.09 6.10
C ARG A 98 -8.71 -16.96 4.82
N LEU A 99 -7.42 -17.33 4.89
CA LEU A 99 -6.55 -17.28 3.72
C LEU A 99 -7.03 -18.16 2.55
N SER A 100 -7.74 -19.25 2.84
CA SER A 100 -8.35 -20.11 1.82
C SER A 100 -9.52 -19.43 1.08
N GLU A 101 -10.16 -18.44 1.70
CA GLU A 101 -11.29 -17.70 1.13
C GLU A 101 -10.83 -16.49 0.30
N LEU A 102 -9.55 -16.11 0.40
CA LEU A 102 -8.92 -15.12 -0.47
C LEU A 102 -8.52 -15.73 -1.81
N ASP A 103 -9.48 -16.37 -2.46
CA ASP A 103 -9.30 -16.95 -3.78
C ASP A 103 -9.51 -15.92 -4.91
N ARG A 104 -9.35 -16.39 -6.14
CA ARG A 104 -9.46 -15.56 -7.35
C ARG A 104 -10.86 -14.93 -7.45
N ASP A 105 -11.91 -15.70 -7.18
CA ASP A 105 -13.29 -15.26 -7.39
C ASP A 105 -13.70 -14.24 -6.32
N ARG A 106 -13.29 -14.43 -5.06
CA ARG A 106 -13.50 -13.45 -3.99
C ARG A 106 -12.81 -12.13 -4.29
N LEU A 107 -11.59 -12.15 -4.83
CA LEU A 107 -10.83 -10.95 -5.19
C LEU A 107 -11.42 -10.22 -6.40
N ILE A 108 -11.93 -10.95 -7.40
CA ILE A 108 -12.68 -10.35 -8.52
C ILE A 108 -13.96 -9.71 -8.01
N LYS A 109 -14.70 -10.40 -7.12
CA LYS A 109 -15.91 -9.86 -6.49
C LYS A 109 -15.60 -8.56 -5.75
N PHE A 110 -14.55 -8.56 -4.93
CA PHE A 110 -14.08 -7.36 -4.23
C PHE A 110 -13.75 -6.20 -5.19
N GLY A 111 -13.07 -6.47 -6.30
CA GLY A 111 -12.78 -5.44 -7.30
C GLY A 111 -14.05 -4.84 -7.93
N LYS A 112 -15.07 -5.67 -8.20
CA LYS A 112 -16.37 -5.22 -8.70
C LYS A 112 -17.16 -4.41 -7.66
N GLU A 113 -17.19 -4.87 -6.41
CA GLU A 113 -17.79 -4.15 -5.27
C GLU A 113 -17.19 -2.74 -5.15
N ARG A 114 -15.85 -2.64 -5.20
CA ARG A 114 -15.15 -1.34 -5.16
C ARG A 114 -15.49 -0.43 -6.35
N ALA A 115 -15.63 -0.99 -7.54
CA ALA A 115 -16.02 -0.20 -8.71
C ALA A 115 -17.44 0.36 -8.57
N LEU A 116 -18.38 -0.42 -8.02
CA LEU A 116 -19.74 0.03 -7.71
C LEU A 116 -19.76 1.13 -6.64
N GLU A 117 -18.84 1.08 -5.69
CA GLU A 117 -18.62 2.14 -4.68
C GLU A 117 -17.90 3.39 -5.24
N GLY A 118 -17.67 3.45 -6.56
CA GLY A 118 -17.05 4.60 -7.23
C GLY A 118 -15.52 4.62 -7.20
N ALA A 119 -14.86 3.53 -6.80
CA ALA A 119 -13.40 3.46 -6.81
C ALA A 119 -12.86 3.38 -8.25
N GLY A 120 -11.98 4.32 -8.61
CA GLY A 120 -11.31 4.28 -9.90
C GLY A 120 -10.31 3.11 -10.04
N PRO A 121 -9.89 2.78 -11.28
CA PRO A 121 -9.03 1.62 -11.55
C PRO A 121 -7.69 1.61 -10.82
N VAL A 122 -7.12 2.80 -10.55
CA VAL A 122 -5.88 2.95 -9.78
C VAL A 122 -6.07 2.53 -8.32
N THR A 123 -7.19 2.93 -7.71
CA THR A 123 -7.50 2.62 -6.30
C THR A 123 -7.68 1.13 -6.10
N ILE A 124 -8.44 0.46 -6.98
CA ILE A 124 -8.62 -0.99 -6.97
C ILE A 124 -7.27 -1.69 -7.15
N GLY A 125 -6.44 -1.20 -8.09
CA GLY A 125 -5.10 -1.69 -8.32
C GLY A 125 -4.16 -1.56 -7.11
N ILE A 126 -4.29 -0.48 -6.33
CA ILE A 126 -3.55 -0.26 -5.07
C ILE A 126 -3.99 -1.26 -4.00
N HIS A 127 -5.29 -1.48 -3.83
CA HIS A 127 -5.82 -2.44 -2.85
C HIS A 127 -5.28 -3.86 -3.12
N LEU A 128 -5.37 -4.34 -4.36
CA LEU A 128 -4.79 -5.63 -4.76
C LEU A 128 -3.28 -5.68 -4.55
N GLY A 129 -2.58 -4.57 -4.78
CA GLY A 129 -1.15 -4.45 -4.52
C GLY A 129 -0.79 -4.61 -3.04
N TYR A 130 -1.59 -4.03 -2.14
CA TYR A 130 -1.39 -4.20 -0.70
C TYR A 130 -1.72 -5.61 -0.23
N ILE A 131 -2.79 -6.23 -0.73
CA ILE A 131 -3.10 -7.64 -0.44
C ILE A 131 -1.90 -8.52 -0.83
N LYS A 132 -1.37 -8.37 -2.06
CA LYS A 132 -0.17 -9.09 -2.50
C LYS A 132 1.02 -8.82 -1.58
N THR A 133 1.26 -7.57 -1.19
CA THR A 133 2.36 -7.20 -0.30
C THR A 133 2.26 -7.90 1.06
N ILE A 134 1.07 -7.94 1.65
CA ILE A 134 0.81 -8.57 2.95
C ILE A 134 1.05 -10.08 2.86
N LEU A 135 0.52 -10.74 1.83
CA LEU A 135 0.69 -12.19 1.64
C LEU A 135 2.15 -12.56 1.35
N SER A 136 2.85 -11.81 0.49
CA SER A 136 4.27 -12.00 0.23
C SER A 136 5.11 -11.80 1.49
N HIS A 137 4.78 -10.81 2.31
CA HIS A 137 5.46 -10.57 3.58
C HIS A 137 5.25 -11.73 4.56
N ALA A 138 4.01 -12.19 4.73
CA ALA A 138 3.70 -13.35 5.57
C ALA A 138 4.44 -14.61 5.12
N ALA A 139 4.52 -14.86 3.81
CA ALA A 139 5.26 -15.99 3.26
C ALA A 139 6.78 -15.86 3.49
N ALA A 140 7.36 -14.71 3.17
CA ALA A 140 8.81 -14.51 3.18
C ALA A 140 9.40 -14.35 4.59
N VAL A 141 8.69 -13.68 5.50
CA VAL A 141 9.20 -13.36 6.85
C VAL A 141 8.72 -14.39 7.88
N HIS A 142 7.49 -14.88 7.76
CA HIS A 142 6.86 -15.74 8.76
C HIS A 142 6.64 -17.18 8.30
N GLY A 143 7.07 -17.52 7.08
CA GLY A 143 6.92 -18.88 6.54
C GLY A 143 5.46 -19.32 6.36
N VAL A 144 4.51 -18.38 6.29
CA VAL A 144 3.10 -18.69 6.08
C VAL A 144 2.92 -19.27 4.68
N ILE A 145 2.34 -20.47 4.59
CA ILE A 145 2.07 -21.11 3.30
C ILE A 145 0.85 -20.42 2.67
N VAL A 146 1.10 -19.44 1.82
CA VAL A 146 0.08 -18.72 1.05
C VAL A 146 0.58 -18.45 -0.37
N SER A 147 -0.33 -18.48 -1.34
CA SER A 147 -0.03 -18.17 -2.74
C SER A 147 -0.50 -16.77 -3.09
N THR A 148 0.32 -16.03 -3.84
CA THR A 148 -0.09 -14.75 -4.42
C THR A 148 -0.76 -14.88 -5.79
N GLU A 149 -0.83 -16.09 -6.33
CA GLU A 149 -1.36 -16.33 -7.68
C GLU A 149 -2.82 -15.94 -7.86
N PRO A 150 -3.73 -16.18 -6.90
CA PRO A 150 -5.11 -15.68 -6.99
C PRO A 150 -5.19 -14.17 -7.23
N ILE A 151 -4.26 -13.39 -6.65
CA ILE A 151 -4.20 -11.94 -6.81
C ILE A 151 -3.74 -11.57 -8.23
N ASN A 152 -2.76 -12.29 -8.78
CA ASN A 152 -2.30 -12.06 -10.15
C ASN A 152 -3.44 -12.32 -11.15
N LEU A 153 -4.14 -13.44 -11.00
CA LEU A 153 -5.28 -13.80 -11.84
C LEU A 153 -6.44 -12.81 -11.71
N ALA A 154 -6.77 -12.40 -10.48
CA ALA A 154 -7.80 -11.39 -10.24
C ALA A 154 -7.42 -10.04 -10.86
N ARG A 155 -6.14 -9.64 -10.79
CA ARG A 155 -5.65 -8.41 -11.42
C ARG A 155 -5.77 -8.46 -12.95
N ILE A 156 -5.46 -9.60 -13.57
CA ILE A 156 -5.64 -9.80 -15.01
C ILE A 156 -7.13 -9.73 -15.38
N ALA A 157 -8.00 -10.44 -14.64
CA ALA A 157 -9.43 -10.45 -14.89
C ALA A 157 -10.05 -9.05 -14.76
N LEU A 158 -9.75 -8.34 -13.67
CA LEU A 158 -10.23 -6.97 -13.45
C LEU A 158 -9.63 -5.98 -14.45
N GLY A 159 -8.40 -6.22 -14.92
CA GLY A 159 -7.80 -5.45 -16.01
C GLY A 159 -8.56 -5.62 -17.32
N ARG A 160 -8.96 -6.84 -17.68
CA ARG A 160 -9.80 -7.12 -18.85
C ARG A 160 -11.20 -6.49 -18.75
N LEU A 161 -11.69 -6.28 -17.54
CA LEU A 161 -12.95 -5.59 -17.27
C LEU A 161 -12.80 -4.05 -17.20
N GLY A 162 -11.60 -3.51 -17.40
CA GLY A 162 -11.33 -2.06 -17.24
C GLY A 162 -11.38 -1.55 -15.80
N LEU A 163 -11.49 -2.44 -14.81
CA LEU A 163 -11.59 -2.11 -13.38
C LEU A 163 -10.23 -1.98 -12.70
N VAL A 164 -9.14 -2.39 -13.37
CA VAL A 164 -7.76 -2.16 -12.93
C VAL A 164 -6.97 -1.61 -14.09
N GLY A 165 -6.25 -0.51 -13.87
CA GLY A 165 -5.53 0.17 -14.93
C GLY A 165 -4.66 1.32 -14.42
N LYS A 166 -4.03 2.02 -15.35
CA LYS A 166 -3.31 3.26 -15.05
C LYS A 166 -4.33 4.40 -14.87
N GLY A 167 -3.91 5.45 -14.15
CA GLY A 167 -4.71 6.67 -14.07
C GLY A 167 -4.72 7.37 -15.42
N ASN A 168 -5.75 8.17 -15.66
CA ASN A 168 -5.80 9.02 -16.84
C ASN A 168 -4.64 10.02 -16.79
N GLU A 169 -3.85 10.02 -17.86
CA GLU A 169 -2.84 11.03 -18.05
C GLU A 169 -3.50 12.39 -18.26
N ARG A 170 -2.88 13.43 -17.72
CA ARG A 170 -3.32 14.82 -17.91
C ARG A 170 -2.21 15.52 -18.68
N ASP A 171 -2.50 15.90 -19.91
CA ASP A 171 -1.60 16.60 -20.84
C ASP A 171 -1.90 18.11 -20.88
N ARG A 172 -3.05 18.54 -20.36
CA ARG A 172 -3.50 19.92 -20.36
C ARG A 172 -3.00 20.70 -19.14
N ARG A 173 -2.47 21.91 -19.40
CA ARG A 173 -2.23 22.96 -18.40
C ARG A 173 -3.37 23.98 -18.45
N PRO A 174 -3.88 24.48 -17.29
CA PRO A 174 -4.82 25.60 -17.28
C PRO A 174 -4.24 26.82 -17.98
N THR A 175 -5.07 27.55 -18.73
CA THR A 175 -4.67 28.82 -19.34
C THR A 175 -4.56 29.92 -18.28
N GLN A 176 -3.91 31.03 -18.63
CA GLN A 176 -3.80 32.17 -17.71
C GLN A 176 -5.18 32.70 -17.30
N ASP A 177 -6.11 32.83 -18.25
CA ASP A 177 -7.48 33.27 -17.98
C ASP A 177 -8.24 32.33 -17.03
N GLU A 178 -8.02 31.02 -17.14
CA GLU A 178 -8.63 30.05 -16.22
C GLU A 178 -8.04 30.18 -14.81
N LEU A 179 -6.73 30.33 -14.71
CA LEU A 179 -6.07 30.56 -13.43
C LEU A 179 -6.59 31.85 -12.79
N ASP A 180 -6.70 32.93 -13.55
CA ASP A 180 -7.17 34.22 -13.03
C ASP A 180 -8.62 34.16 -12.57
N ARG A 181 -9.50 33.46 -13.30
CA ARG A 181 -10.89 33.21 -12.86
C ARG A 181 -10.95 32.41 -11.56
N ILE A 182 -10.21 31.31 -11.47
CA ILE A 182 -10.16 30.46 -10.26
C ILE A 182 -9.64 31.27 -9.07
N ILE A 183 -8.57 32.04 -9.27
CA ILE A 183 -7.97 32.85 -8.21
C ILE A 183 -8.92 33.96 -7.77
N SER A 184 -9.55 34.67 -8.71
CA SER A 184 -10.49 35.75 -8.40
C SER A 184 -11.69 35.25 -7.60
N GLU A 185 -12.26 34.10 -7.98
CA GLU A 185 -13.38 33.48 -7.25
C GLU A 185 -12.99 33.13 -5.81
N LEU A 186 -11.81 32.52 -5.64
CA LEU A 186 -11.32 32.14 -4.31
C LEU A 186 -10.96 33.35 -3.44
N GLU A 187 -10.36 34.38 -4.02
CA GLU A 187 -9.98 35.62 -3.32
C GLU A 187 -11.19 36.52 -3.02
N GLY A 188 -12.27 36.41 -3.80
CA GLY A 188 -13.55 37.11 -3.54
C GLY A 188 -14.35 36.52 -2.38
N ASN A 189 -14.07 35.29 -1.96
CA ASN A 189 -14.75 34.66 -0.83
C ASN A 189 -14.25 35.22 0.51
N ALA A 190 -15.10 35.96 1.22
CA ALA A 190 -14.76 36.56 2.52
C ALA A 190 -14.34 35.54 3.60
N ARG A 191 -14.72 34.26 3.47
CA ARG A 191 -14.28 33.19 4.39
C ARG A 191 -12.89 32.65 4.07
N GLN A 192 -12.30 33.06 2.94
CA GLN A 192 -11.01 32.58 2.49
C GLN A 192 -9.87 33.17 3.34
N LYS A 193 -9.27 32.32 4.19
CA LYS A 193 -8.12 32.71 5.04
C LYS A 193 -6.77 32.37 4.41
N ILE A 194 -6.72 31.32 3.60
CA ILE A 194 -5.49 30.84 2.96
C ILE A 194 -5.25 31.69 1.70
N PRO A 195 -4.04 32.23 1.47
CA PRO A 195 -3.75 33.03 0.28
C PRO A 195 -3.55 32.14 -0.95
N VAL A 196 -4.63 31.52 -1.44
CA VAL A 196 -4.58 30.50 -2.49
C VAL A 196 -4.05 31.09 -3.80
N GLY A 197 -4.42 32.31 -4.17
CA GLY A 197 -3.89 32.94 -5.38
C GLY A 197 -2.37 33.07 -5.36
N ARG A 198 -1.76 33.32 -4.20
CA ARG A 198 -0.31 33.34 -4.06
C ARG A 198 0.30 31.93 -4.19
N ILE A 199 -0.32 30.94 -3.55
CA ILE A 199 0.14 29.55 -3.59
C ILE A 199 0.07 29.00 -5.02
N VAL A 200 -1.02 29.26 -5.74
CA VAL A 200 -1.22 28.84 -7.13
C VAL A 200 -0.15 29.46 -8.03
N ARG A 201 0.04 30.79 -7.97
CA ARG A 201 1.08 31.47 -8.77
C ARG A 201 2.47 30.92 -8.47
N PHE A 202 2.79 30.67 -7.19
CA PHE A 202 4.06 30.07 -6.79
C PHE A 202 4.23 28.63 -7.32
N ALA A 203 3.20 27.79 -7.23
CA ALA A 203 3.21 26.43 -7.75
C ALA A 203 3.38 26.40 -9.28
N VAL A 204 2.71 27.30 -10.00
CA VAL A 204 2.79 27.44 -11.46
C VAL A 204 4.19 27.86 -11.91
N ALA A 205 4.86 28.71 -11.12
CA ALA A 205 6.20 29.21 -11.44
C ALA A 205 7.33 28.21 -11.08
N THR A 206 7.15 27.42 -10.02
CA THR A 206 8.21 26.53 -9.50
C THR A 206 8.00 25.04 -9.84
N ALA A 207 6.80 24.65 -10.29
CA ALA A 207 6.39 23.26 -10.50
C ALA A 207 6.60 22.36 -9.26
N MET A 208 6.63 22.95 -8.06
CA MET A 208 6.78 22.22 -6.80
C MET A 208 5.50 21.49 -6.42
N ARG A 209 5.63 20.38 -5.66
CA ARG A 209 4.47 19.70 -5.10
C ARG A 209 3.85 20.53 -3.97
N GLN A 210 2.53 20.44 -3.82
CA GLN A 210 1.81 21.17 -2.75
C GLN A 210 2.40 20.93 -1.36
N ASP A 211 2.70 19.68 -1.01
CA ASP A 211 3.31 19.33 0.29
C ASP A 211 4.71 19.95 0.44
N GLU A 212 5.47 20.11 -0.65
CA GLU A 212 6.79 20.76 -0.63
C GLU A 212 6.61 22.27 -0.37
N ILE A 213 5.65 22.90 -1.05
CA ILE A 213 5.33 24.34 -0.88
C ILE A 213 4.89 24.64 0.56
N ALA A 214 4.05 23.79 1.14
CA ALA A 214 3.47 23.99 2.47
C ALA A 214 4.47 23.79 3.63
N GLN A 215 5.67 23.26 3.37
CA GLN A 215 6.71 23.02 4.37
C GLN A 215 7.88 24.03 4.28
N ILE A 216 7.87 24.93 3.30
CA ILE A 216 8.90 25.96 3.16
C ILE A 216 8.87 26.89 4.37
N GLU A 217 10.05 27.15 4.94
CA GLU A 217 10.24 28.17 5.96
C GLU A 217 11.11 29.33 5.46
N TRP A 218 11.02 30.48 6.12
CA TRP A 218 11.82 31.66 5.76
C TRP A 218 13.32 31.42 5.79
N ARG A 219 13.79 30.60 6.73
CA ARG A 219 15.21 30.21 6.84
C ARG A 219 15.71 29.42 5.63
N ASP A 220 14.81 28.89 4.81
CA ASP A 220 15.14 28.11 3.63
C ASP A 220 15.36 29.00 2.40
N PHE A 221 14.99 30.28 2.47
CA PHE A 221 15.16 31.25 1.39
C PHE A 221 16.40 32.13 1.62
N ASP A 222 17.30 32.11 0.64
CA ASP A 222 18.44 33.01 0.57
C ASP A 222 18.13 34.14 -0.41
N ALA A 223 17.88 35.33 0.15
CA ALA A 223 17.54 36.52 -0.63
C ALA A 223 18.69 37.02 -1.51
N ASN A 224 19.95 36.79 -1.11
CA ASN A 224 21.12 37.24 -1.86
C ASN A 224 21.32 36.39 -3.11
N SER A 225 21.25 35.07 -2.96
CA SER A 225 21.40 34.16 -4.11
C SER A 225 20.09 33.85 -4.84
N ARG A 226 18.94 34.31 -4.30
CA ARG A 226 17.58 33.98 -4.78
C ARG A 226 17.33 32.47 -4.87
N MET A 227 17.91 31.74 -3.92
CA MET A 227 17.80 30.28 -3.86
C MET A 227 16.87 29.86 -2.74
N LEU A 228 16.09 28.81 -2.99
CA LEU A 228 15.23 28.18 -2.00
C LEU A 228 15.70 26.75 -1.75
N VAL A 229 15.86 26.39 -0.47
CA VAL A 229 16.13 25.01 -0.04
C VAL A 229 14.80 24.28 0.16
N VAL A 230 14.54 23.27 -0.65
CA VAL A 230 13.40 22.36 -0.48
C VAL A 230 13.88 21.15 0.30
N ARG A 231 13.49 21.08 1.58
CA ARG A 231 13.87 19.98 2.47
C ARG A 231 13.09 18.71 2.18
N ASP A 232 13.75 17.57 2.36
CA ASP A 232 13.15 16.24 2.19
C ASP A 232 12.34 16.11 0.89
N ARG A 233 12.90 16.60 -0.23
CA ARG A 233 12.19 16.67 -1.51
C ARG A 233 11.69 15.28 -1.88
N LYS A 234 10.46 15.22 -2.40
CA LYS A 234 9.76 13.96 -2.59
C LYS A 234 10.49 13.09 -3.62
N ASP A 235 11.08 12.01 -3.13
CA ASP A 235 11.71 10.95 -3.91
C ASP A 235 11.09 9.57 -3.57
N PRO A 236 10.92 8.66 -4.56
CA PRO A 236 10.34 7.33 -4.32
C PRO A 236 11.16 6.43 -3.39
N ARG A 237 12.49 6.60 -3.36
CA ARG A 237 13.43 5.71 -2.68
C ARG A 237 14.07 6.37 -1.46
N LYS A 238 14.46 7.65 -1.56
CA LYS A 238 15.16 8.37 -0.49
C LYS A 238 14.60 9.78 -0.31
N LYS A 239 13.49 9.89 0.43
CA LYS A 239 12.93 11.20 0.81
C LYS A 239 13.76 11.89 1.90
N LYS A 240 14.11 11.16 2.98
CA LYS A 240 14.75 11.74 4.17
C LYS A 240 16.18 12.20 3.83
N GLY A 241 16.46 13.47 4.12
CA GLY A 241 17.73 14.14 3.80
C GLY A 241 17.92 14.45 2.32
N ASN A 242 16.88 14.35 1.49
CA ASN A 242 16.94 14.73 0.07
C ASN A 242 16.65 16.23 -0.10
N ASP A 243 17.50 17.05 0.50
CA ASP A 243 17.38 18.49 0.43
C ASP A 243 17.92 18.97 -0.92
N GLN A 244 17.17 19.81 -1.62
CA GLN A 244 17.56 20.32 -2.92
C GLN A 244 17.40 21.83 -3.00
N ARG A 245 18.33 22.50 -3.66
CA ARG A 245 18.25 23.95 -3.91
C ARG A 245 17.62 24.19 -5.27
N ILE A 246 16.65 25.11 -5.32
CA ILE A 246 16.06 25.57 -6.57
C ILE A 246 16.23 27.10 -6.70
N PRO A 247 16.47 27.62 -7.91
CA PRO A 247 16.43 29.05 -8.14
C PRO A 247 14.98 29.54 -8.13
N LEU A 248 14.73 30.69 -7.49
CA LEU A 248 13.48 31.41 -7.63
C LEU A 248 13.63 32.47 -8.73
N LEU A 249 13.02 32.21 -9.88
CA LEU A 249 12.96 33.16 -11.00
C LEU A 249 12.12 34.38 -10.62
N GLU A 250 12.33 35.51 -11.28
CA GLU A 250 11.68 36.79 -10.94
C GLU A 250 10.14 36.73 -10.95
N SER A 251 9.56 35.90 -11.81
CA SER A 251 8.12 35.58 -11.85
C SER A 251 7.62 34.82 -10.60
N SER A 252 8.51 34.12 -9.90
CA SER A 252 8.29 33.44 -8.60
C SER A 252 8.52 34.37 -7.40
N VAL A 253 9.25 35.47 -7.60
CA VAL A 253 9.74 36.41 -6.57
C VAL A 253 8.85 37.63 -6.38
N LYS A 254 7.64 37.68 -6.98
CA LYS A 254 6.54 38.53 -6.47
C LYS A 254 6.02 38.00 -5.11
N ILE A 255 6.93 37.77 -4.18
CA ILE A 255 6.75 37.58 -2.75
C ILE A 255 6.67 39.01 -2.20
N PRO A 256 5.50 39.54 -1.85
CA PRO A 256 5.43 40.91 -1.36
C PRO A 256 6.01 40.95 0.05
N ASP A 257 6.80 41.99 0.28
CA ASP A 257 7.21 42.60 1.54
C ASP A 257 6.97 41.76 2.81
N THR A 258 8.08 41.45 3.47
CA THR A 258 8.34 40.79 4.76
C THR A 258 7.25 40.78 5.83
N ARG A 259 6.26 41.68 5.79
CA ARG A 259 5.20 41.83 6.79
C ARG A 259 3.96 40.94 6.58
N ARG A 260 3.63 40.50 5.36
CA ARG A 260 2.35 39.79 5.08
C ARG A 260 2.41 38.27 4.98
N PHE A 261 3.59 37.65 4.93
CA PHE A 261 3.72 36.18 4.94
C PHE A 261 3.69 35.56 6.35
N ARG A 262 3.74 36.39 7.41
CA ARG A 262 3.54 35.96 8.81
C ARG A 262 2.26 35.13 9.01
N ARG A 263 1.25 35.30 8.15
CA ARG A 263 -0.03 34.57 8.25
C ARG A 263 -0.06 33.19 7.61
N ILE A 264 0.85 32.80 6.69
CA ILE A 264 0.84 31.41 6.19
C ILE A 264 1.47 30.47 7.22
N ALA A 265 2.50 30.94 7.93
CA ALA A 265 3.12 30.23 9.04
C ALA A 265 2.30 30.26 10.34
N SER A 266 1.27 31.12 10.45
CA SER A 266 0.37 31.18 11.61
C SER A 266 -0.91 30.35 11.45
N ILE A 267 -0.97 29.44 10.46
CA ILE A 267 -2.03 28.42 10.31
C ILE A 267 -1.53 27.07 10.87
N ARG A 268 -0.84 27.12 12.01
CA ARG A 268 -0.65 25.98 12.90
C ARG A 268 -1.28 26.32 14.23
#